data_AF-A0ABC8RBJ4-F1
#
_entry.id   AF-A0ABC8RBJ4-F1
#
_cell.length_a   1.000
_cell.length_b   1.000
_cell.length_c   1.000
_cell.angle_alpha   90.00
_cell.angle_beta   90.00
_cell.angle_gamma   90.00
#
_symmetry.space_group_name_H-M   'P 1'
#
loop_
_entity.id
_entity.type
_entity.pdbx_description
1 polymer ?
#
loop_
_entity_poly.entity_id
_entity_poly.type
_entity_poly.pdbx_seq_one_letter_code
_entity_poly.pdbx_strand_id
1 'polypeptide(L)' 'GENLIVAVDDDGCFIGRICDFSGRYVKDADKDIIQAVKEKGRLVKSGSCMHSYPFCWRSDTPLIYRAVPS' A
#
# COMPACT_ATOMS: atom_id res chain seq x y z
N GLY A 1 3.50 23.53 7.12
CA GLY A 1 2.64 22.36 6.94
C GLY A 1 2.99 21.69 5.65
N GLU A 2 4.23 21.20 5.54
CA GLU A 2 4.82 20.72 4.30
C GLU A 2 5.62 19.48 4.66
N ASN A 3 5.19 18.32 4.15
CA ASN A 3 5.94 17.11 3.82
C ASN A 3 5.04 15.86 3.95
N LEU A 4 3.81 15.91 3.41
CA LEU A 4 2.95 14.73 3.36
C LEU A 4 3.39 13.86 2.18
N ILE A 5 3.86 12.64 2.50
CA ILE A 5 4.36 11.70 1.49
C ILE A 5 3.17 10.93 0.94
N VAL A 6 2.84 11.17 -0.32
CA VAL A 6 1.90 10.34 -1.09
C VAL A 6 2.72 9.30 -1.85
N ALA A 7 2.50 8.03 -1.52
CA ALA A 7 3.25 6.89 -2.06
C ALA A 7 2.60 6.26 -3.30
N VAL A 8 1.31 6.53 -3.51
CA VAL A 8 0.50 5.89 -4.56
C VAL A 8 -0.15 6.92 -5.46
N ASP A 9 -0.32 6.57 -6.73
CA ASP A 9 -1.04 7.37 -7.72
C ASP A 9 -2.57 7.20 -7.59
N ASP A 10 -3.30 7.77 -8.55
CA ASP A 10 -4.76 7.73 -8.62
C ASP A 10 -5.32 6.31 -8.89
N ASP A 11 -4.51 5.42 -9.48
CA ASP A 11 -4.84 4.01 -9.73
C ASP A 11 -4.50 3.10 -8.53
N GLY A 12 -3.93 3.67 -7.46
CA GLY A 12 -3.49 2.91 -6.29
C GLY A 12 -2.19 2.13 -6.51
N CYS A 13 -1.42 2.49 -7.54
CA CYS A 13 -0.12 1.92 -7.83
C CYS A 13 0.99 2.77 -7.21
N PHE A 14 2.12 2.14 -6.85
CA PHE A 14 3.26 2.87 -6.29
C PHE A 14 3.93 3.78 -7.33
N ILE A 15 4.15 5.03 -6.95
CA ILE A 15 4.83 6.02 -7.79
C ILE A 15 6.32 5.70 -7.95
N GLY A 16 6.95 6.20 -9.02
CA GLY A 16 8.38 5.96 -9.33
C GLY A 16 9.38 6.38 -8.26
N ARG A 17 8.97 7.18 -7.26
CA ARG A 17 9.78 7.47 -6.07
C ARG A 17 10.06 6.23 -5.23
N ILE A 18 9.23 5.20 -5.35
CA ILE A 18 9.35 3.92 -4.64
C ILE A 18 9.78 2.88 -5.68
N CYS A 19 11.08 2.86 -5.97
CA CYS A 19 11.63 2.05 -7.06
C CYS A 19 11.38 0.55 -6.89
N ASP A 20 11.44 0.05 -5.66
CA ASP A 20 11.32 -1.38 -5.35
C ASP A 20 9.97 -2.00 -5.78
N PHE A 21 8.90 -1.19 -5.80
CA PHE A 21 7.53 -1.65 -6.07
C PHE A 21 6.81 -0.79 -7.11
N SER A 22 7.55 0.04 -7.86
CA SER A 22 6.96 1.02 -8.78
C SER A 22 6.03 0.36 -9.80
N GLY A 23 4.85 0.97 -10.01
CA GLY A 23 3.83 0.48 -10.94
C GLY A 23 3.05 -0.75 -10.46
N ARG A 24 3.33 -1.28 -9.26
CA ARG A 24 2.53 -2.35 -8.64
C ARG A 24 1.38 -1.75 -7.85
N TYR A 25 0.22 -2.40 -7.94
CA TYR A 25 -0.92 -2.09 -7.08
C TYR A 25 -0.57 -2.38 -5.62
N VAL A 26 -0.98 -1.50 -4.71
CA VAL A 26 -0.55 -1.51 -3.30
C VAL A 26 -0.77 -2.87 -2.60
N LYS A 27 -1.89 -3.55 -2.87
CA LYS A 27 -2.20 -4.84 -2.24
C LYS A 27 -1.41 -6.01 -2.82
N ASP A 28 -1.06 -5.94 -4.10
CA ASP A 28 -0.28 -7.00 -4.74
C ASP A 28 1.16 -7.00 -4.22
N ALA A 29 1.68 -5.81 -3.93
CA ALA A 29 3.03 -5.61 -3.40
C ALA A 29 3.18 -6.00 -1.91
N ASP A 30 2.10 -6.22 -1.16
CA ASP A 30 2.16 -6.54 0.28
C ASP A 30 3.08 -7.74 0.57
N LYS A 31 3.03 -8.77 -0.28
CA LYS A 31 3.88 -9.98 -0.14
C LYS A 31 5.36 -9.66 -0.34
N ASP A 32 5.68 -8.88 -1.36
CA ASP A 32 7.06 -8.50 -1.70
C ASP A 32 7.65 -7.58 -0.62
N ILE A 33 6.84 -6.68 -0.06
CA ILE A 33 7.23 -5.81 1.05
C ILE A 33 7.57 -6.65 2.29
N ILE A 34 6.74 -7.64 2.64
CA ILE A 34 7.01 -8.54 3.77
C ILE A 34 8.33 -9.28 3.56
N GLN A 35 8.59 -9.77 2.34
CA GLN A 35 9.84 -10.44 2.00
C GLN A 35 11.04 -9.49 2.14
N ALA A 36 10.97 -8.29 1.58
CA ALA A 36 12.05 -7.30 1.64
C ALA A 36 12.37 -6.88 3.10
N VAL A 37 11.35 -6.73 3.95
CA VAL A 37 11.54 -6.43 5.38
C VAL A 37 12.16 -7.62 6.13
N LYS A 38 11.79 -8.85 5.76
CA LYS A 38 12.38 -10.08 6.29
C LYS A 38 13.85 -10.23 5.91
N GLU A 39 14.20 -10.00 4.65
CA GLU A 39 15.57 -10.05 4.14
C GLU A 39 16.48 -9.02 4.82
N LYS A 40 15.94 -7.85 5.14
CA LYS A 40 16.63 -6.80 5.90
C LYS A 40 16.78 -7.13 7.40
N GLY A 41 16.28 -8.27 7.88
CA GLY A 41 16.33 -8.69 9.28
C GLY A 41 15.47 -7.84 10.21
N ARG A 42 14.48 -7.11 9.69
CA ARG A 42 13.64 -6.16 10.44
C ARG A 42 12.24 -6.70 10.76
N LEU A 43 11.91 -7.90 10.29
CA LEU A 43 10.61 -8.53 10.53
C LEU A 43 10.59 -9.23 11.90
N VAL A 44 9.82 -8.70 12.84
CA VAL A 44 9.64 -9.31 14.18
C VAL A 44 8.54 -10.38 14.16
N LYS A 45 7.42 -10.11 13.48
CA LYS A 45 6.26 -11.02 13.39
C LYS A 45 5.47 -10.75 12.12
N SER A 46 4.97 -11.81 11.49
CA SER A 46 4.04 -11.76 10.36
C SER A 46 2.83 -12.67 10.62
N GLY A 47 1.63 -12.25 10.22
CA GLY A 47 0.42 -13.05 10.35
C GLY A 47 -0.80 -12.35 9.73
N SER A 48 -1.92 -13.06 9.64
CA SER A 48 -3.19 -12.54 9.14
C SER A 48 -4.13 -12.15 10.28
N CYS A 49 -4.91 -11.09 10.09
CA CYS A 49 -5.96 -10.65 11.02
C CYS A 49 -7.28 -10.50 10.27
N MET A 50 -8.37 -11.01 10.82
CA MET A 50 -9.71 -10.82 10.26
C MET A 50 -10.31 -9.54 10.83
N HIS A 51 -10.64 -8.59 9.96
CA HIS A 51 -11.26 -7.33 10.35
C HIS A 51 -12.16 -6.78 9.24
N SER A 52 -13.05 -5.85 9.59
CA SER A 52 -13.87 -5.12 8.62
C SER A 52 -13.01 -4.16 7.81
N TYR A 53 -12.96 -4.33 6.49
CA TYR A 53 -12.23 -3.48 5.55
C TYR A 53 -13.23 -2.72 4.66
N PRO A 54 -13.03 -1.42 4.35
CA PRO A 54 -13.95 -0.67 3.53
C PRO A 54 -13.87 -1.08 2.05
N PHE A 55 -15.03 -1.26 1.43
CA PHE A 55 -15.16 -1.59 0.00
C PHE A 55 -16.00 -0.53 -0.73
N CYS A 56 -15.72 -0.35 -2.01
CA CYS A 56 -16.49 0.52 -2.89
C CYS A 56 -17.91 -0.04 -3.03
N TRP A 57 -18.91 0.76 -2.68
CA TRP A 57 -20.31 0.34 -2.69
C TRP A 57 -20.88 -0.03 -4.08
N ARG A 58 -20.21 0.36 -5.17
CA ARG A 58 -20.63 0.02 -6.54
C ARG A 58 -19.90 -1.17 -7.13
N SER A 59 -18.59 -1.25 -6.89
CA SER A 59 -17.69 -2.14 -7.62
C SER A 59 -17.12 -3.25 -6.74
N ASP A 60 -17.42 -3.23 -5.44
CA ASP A 60 -16.89 -4.16 -4.43
C ASP A 60 -15.35 -4.23 -4.41
N THR A 61 -14.68 -3.18 -4.89
CA THR A 61 -13.22 -3.05 -4.85
C THR A 61 -12.75 -2.51 -3.50
N PRO A 62 -11.62 -2.99 -2.96
CA PRO A 62 -11.12 -2.54 -1.66
C PRO A 62 -10.69 -1.07 -1.73
N LEU A 63 -11.17 -0.26 -0.78
CA LEU A 63 -10.84 1.16 -0.69
C LEU A 63 -9.50 1.40 0.02
N ILE A 64 -8.80 2.45 -0.38
CA ILE A 64 -7.60 2.95 0.29
C ILE A 64 -7.75 4.44 0.56
N TYR A 65 -7.15 4.92 1.65
CA TYR A 65 -7.09 6.34 1.94
C TYR A 65 -5.85 6.96 1.31
N ARG A 66 -6.03 8.02 0.53
CA ARG A 66 -4.97 8.80 -0.09
C ARG A 66 -5.26 10.28 0.14
N ALA A 67 -4.23 11.06 0.44
CA ALA A 67 -4.37 12.51 0.51
C ALA A 67 -4.51 13.09 -0.89
N VAL A 68 -5.54 13.91 -1.09
CA VAL A 68 -5.82 14.63 -2.34
C VAL A 68 -5.88 16.13 -2.05
N PRO A 69 -5.44 16.99 -2.99
CA PRO A 69 -5.63 18.43 -2.86
C PRO A 69 -7.13 18.77 -2.81
N SER A 70 -7.47 19.84 -2.10
CA SER A 70 -8.85 20.35 -1.98
C SER A 70 -9.20 21.31 -3.11
#